data_AF-B0D0U0-F1
#
_entry.id   AF-B0D0U0-F1
#
_cell.length_a   1.000
_cell.length_b   1.000
_cell.length_c   1.000
_cell.angle_alpha   90.00
_cell.angle_beta   90.00
_cell.angle_gamma   90.00
#
_symmetry.space_group_name_H-M   'P 1'
#
loop_
_entity.id
_entity.type
_entity.pdbx_description
1 polymer ?
#
loop_
_entity_poly.entity_id
_entity_poly.type
_entity_poly.pdbx_seq_one_letter_code
_entity_poly.pdbx_strand_id
1 'polypeptide(L)' 'MIRRNPTLIPMNDLDVQDIRDMVAKQRADQQLMQKMKWLVESPEILKEDYDLITELSKDKARRLGLDPGTTPSS' A
#
# COMPACT_ATOMS: atom_id res chain seq x y z
N MET A 1 -43.48 -38.94 8.98
CA MET A 1 -42.37 -38.08 9.44
C MET A 1 -42.33 -36.85 8.55
N ILE A 2 -42.56 -35.66 9.09
CA ILE A 2 -42.53 -34.42 8.29
C ILE A 2 -41.09 -33.95 8.19
N ARG A 3 -40.59 -33.75 6.97
CA ARG A 3 -39.26 -33.20 6.72
C ARG A 3 -39.34 -31.67 6.83
N ARG A 4 -38.41 -31.06 7.59
CA ARG A 4 -38.26 -29.61 7.68
C ARG A 4 -37.26 -29.11 6.64
N ASN A 5 -37.47 -27.88 6.20
CA ASN A 5 -36.49 -27.20 5.34
C ASN A 5 -35.21 -26.95 6.13
N PRO A 6 -34.03 -27.07 5.50
CA PRO A 6 -32.77 -26.77 6.14
C PRO A 6 -32.67 -25.28 6.48
N THR A 7 -32.00 -24.98 7.59
CA THR A 7 -31.74 -23.60 8.00
C THR A 7 -30.72 -22.96 7.06
N LEU A 8 -31.06 -21.79 6.50
CA LEU A 8 -30.13 -20.96 5.75
C LEU A 8 -29.42 -19.99 6.70
N ILE A 9 -28.10 -19.94 6.62
CA ILE A 9 -27.29 -18.94 7.32
C ILE A 9 -27.17 -17.73 6.38
N PRO A 10 -27.73 -16.55 6.74
CA PRO A 10 -27.59 -15.36 5.93
C PRO A 10 -26.17 -14.79 6.06
N MET A 11 -25.66 -14.23 4.97
CA MET A 11 -24.41 -13.46 4.99
C MET A 11 -24.68 -12.14 5.71
N ASN A 12 -23.84 -11.80 6.69
CA ASN A 12 -23.93 -10.56 7.45
C ASN A 12 -22.95 -9.50 6.92
N ASP A 13 -23.06 -8.26 7.40
CA ASP A 13 -22.20 -7.17 6.96
C ASP A 13 -20.72 -7.32 7.35
N LEU A 14 -20.41 -8.06 8.42
CA LEU A 14 -19.04 -8.42 8.81
C LEU A 14 -18.42 -9.36 7.78
N ASP A 15 -19.17 -10.35 7.29
CA ASP A 15 -18.69 -11.27 6.24
C ASP A 15 -18.32 -10.49 4.97
N VAL A 16 -19.09 -9.43 4.65
CA VAL A 16 -18.80 -8.53 3.52
C VAL A 16 -17.54 -7.70 3.79
N GLN A 17 -17.35 -7.24 5.03
CA GLN A 17 -16.18 -6.45 5.41
C GLN A 17 -14.89 -7.28 5.32
N ASP A 18 -14.91 -8.53 5.80
CA ASP A 18 -13.78 -9.45 5.72
C ASP A 18 -13.35 -9.68 4.26
N ILE A 19 -14.32 -9.86 3.36
CA ILE A 19 -14.06 -10.00 1.93
C ILE A 19 -13.45 -8.73 1.34
N ARG A 20 -13.96 -7.55 1.70
CA ARG A 20 -13.40 -6.27 1.23
C ARG A 20 -11.95 -6.11 1.65
N ASP A 21 -11.65 -6.41 2.91
CA ASP A 21 -10.30 -6.29 3.46
C ASP A 21 -9.33 -7.27 2.78
N MET A 22 -9.78 -8.51 2.55
CA MET A 22 -9.03 -9.50 1.78
C MET A 22 -8.72 -9.02 0.34
N VAL A 23 -9.72 -8.46 -0.36
CA VAL A 23 -9.54 -7.94 -1.73
C VAL A 23 -8.62 -6.72 -1.74
N ALA A 24 -8.76 -5.82 -0.77
CA ALA A 24 -7.90 -4.65 -0.63
C ALA A 24 -6.44 -5.05 -0.46
N LYS A 25 -6.18 -6.05 0.39
CA LYS A 25 -4.85 -6.63 0.58
C LYS A 25 -4.29 -7.21 -0.72
N GLN A 26 -5.06 -8.04 -1.41
CA GLN A 26 -4.62 -8.65 -2.69
C GLN A 26 -4.29 -7.59 -3.75
N ARG A 27 -5.07 -6.51 -3.83
CA ARG A 27 -4.78 -5.40 -4.75
C ARG A 27 -3.50 -4.66 -4.39
N ALA A 28 -3.26 -4.42 -3.11
CA ALA A 28 -2.00 -3.80 -2.66
C ALA A 28 -0.79 -4.67 -3.01
N ASP A 29 -0.88 -5.98 -2.78
CA ASP A 29 0.18 -6.93 -3.11
C ASP A 29 0.43 -7.01 -4.63
N GLN A 30 -0.63 -6.95 -5.45
CA GLN A 30 -0.51 -6.91 -6.91
C GLN A 30 0.16 -5.61 -7.40
N GLN A 31 -0.18 -4.47 -6.82
CA GLN A 31 0.46 -3.19 -7.18
C GLN A 31 1.95 -3.20 -6.82
N LEU A 32 2.32 -3.79 -5.70
CA LEU A 32 3.72 -3.96 -5.31
C LEU A 32 4.47 -4.84 -6.31
N MET A 33 3.88 -5.98 -6.69
CA MET A 33 4.49 -6.87 -7.67
C MET A 33 4.61 -6.23 -9.06
N GLN A 34 3.63 -5.42 -9.48
CA GLN A 34 3.74 -4.67 -10.74
C GLN A 34 4.88 -3.66 -10.70
N LYS A 35 5.03 -2.91 -9.60
CA LYS A 35 6.17 -1.99 -9.42
C LYS A 35 7.49 -2.74 -9.47
N MET A 36 7.61 -3.86 -8.75
CA MET A 36 8.81 -4.69 -8.78
C MET A 36 9.13 -5.22 -10.18
N LYS A 37 8.10 -5.67 -10.92
CA LYS A 37 8.26 -6.11 -12.32
C LYS A 37 8.80 -4.99 -13.19
N TRP A 38 8.25 -3.78 -13.09
CA TRP A 38 8.73 -2.61 -13.82
C TRP A 38 10.19 -2.28 -13.48
N LEU A 39 10.58 -2.35 -12.20
CA LEU A 39 11.96 -2.12 -11.77
C LEU A 39 12.94 -3.15 -12.37
N VAL A 40 12.51 -4.42 -12.48
CA VAL A 40 13.34 -5.50 -13.06
C VAL A 40 13.45 -5.37 -14.58
N GLU A 41 12.36 -4.99 -15.25
CA GLU A 41 12.30 -4.86 -16.71
C GLU A 41 13.00 -3.61 -17.25
N SER A 42 13.26 -2.59 -16.42
CA SER A 42 13.95 -1.36 -16.84
C SER A 42 15.03 -0.92 -15.84
N PRO A 43 16.21 -1.58 -15.85
CA PRO A 43 17.30 -1.29 -14.92
C PRO A 43 17.93 0.11 -15.08
N GLU A 44 17.87 0.70 -16.29
CA GLU A 44 18.48 2.00 -16.58
C GLU A 44 17.74 3.17 -15.92
N ILE A 45 16.42 3.03 -15.73
CA ILE A 45 15.55 4.04 -15.12
C ILE A 45 15.86 4.21 -13.61
N LEU A 46 16.44 3.19 -12.97
CA LEU A 46 16.65 3.15 -11.53
C LEU A 46 17.58 4.26 -11.00
N LYS A 47 18.54 4.73 -11.82
CA LYS A 47 19.47 5.80 -11.43
C LYS A 47 18.84 7.18 -11.53
N GLU A 48 18.17 7.45 -12.64
CA GLU A 48 17.53 8.73 -12.93
C GLU A 48 16.35 8.98 -11.97
N ASP A 49 15.55 7.95 -11.69
CA ASP A 49 14.45 8.03 -10.72
C ASP A 49 14.96 8.20 -9.29
N TYR A 50 16.10 7.60 -8.93
CA TYR A 50 16.70 7.76 -7.60
C TYR A 50 17.15 9.21 -7.35
N ASP A 51 17.79 9.83 -8.35
CA ASP A 51 18.21 11.22 -8.28
C ASP A 51 16.99 12.16 -8.19
N LEU A 52 15.93 11.89 -8.97
CA LEU A 52 14.68 12.67 -8.93
C LEU A 52 13.96 12.53 -7.57
N ILE A 53 13.91 11.33 -6.99
CA ILE A 53 13.31 11.08 -5.68
C ILE A 53 14.10 11.76 -4.56
N THR A 54 15.43 11.75 -4.63
CA THR A 54 16.26 12.45 -3.63
C THR A 54 16.09 13.97 -3.71
N GLU A 55 15.93 14.54 -4.91
CA GLU A 55 15.67 15.97 -5.08
C GLU A 55 14.28 16.36 -4.54
N LEU A 56 13.24 15.59 -4.86
CA LEU A 56 11.89 15.80 -4.31
C LEU A 56 11.83 15.64 -2.78
N SER A 57 12.62 14.72 -2.22
CA SER A 57 12.74 14.54 -0.77
C SER A 57 13.39 15.75 -0.11
N LYS A 58 14.46 16.29 -0.71
CA LYS A 58 15.11 17.53 -0.26
C LYS A 58 14.15 18.72 -0.33
N ASP A 59 13.42 18.86 -1.43
CA ASP A 59 12.46 19.96 -1.61
C ASP A 59 11.29 19.88 -0.62
N LYS A 60 10.79 18.67 -0.35
CA LYS A 60 9.76 18.45 0.66
C LYS A 60 10.28 18.75 2.07
N ALA A 61 11.51 18.36 2.40
CA ALA A 61 12.14 18.67 3.68
C ALA A 61 12.33 20.18 3.89
N ARG A 62 12.75 20.90 2.84
CA ARG A 62 12.86 22.37 2.85
C ARG A 62 11.50 23.05 3.05
N ARG A 63 10.45 22.56 2.38
CA ARG A 63 9.08 23.09 2.55
C ARG A 63 8.48 22.80 3.93
N LEU A 64 8.94 21.74 4.59
CA LEU A 64 8.50 21.37 5.94
C LEU A 64 9.37 21.98 7.05
N GLY A 65 10.44 22.70 6.71
CA GLY A 65 11.33 23.34 7.69
C GLY A 65 12.16 22.36 8.53
N LEU A 66 12.36 21.13 8.07
CA LEU A 66 13.27 20.16 8.72
C LEU A 66 14.69 20.38 8.18
N ASP A 67 15.40 21.38 8.70
CA ASP A 67 16.84 21.49 8.50
C ASP A 67 17.59 20.45 9.35
N PRO A 68 18.63 19.78 8.83
CA PRO A 68 19.45 18.81 9.56
C PRO A 68 20.41 19.54 10.54
N GLY A 69 19.85 20.25 11.52
CA GLY A 69 20.62 21.06 12.46
C GLY A 69 19.98 21.29 13.84
N THR A 70 18.76 20.80 14.11
CA THR A 70 18.17 20.87 15.45
C THR A 70 18.12 19.48 16.06
N THR A 71 19.24 19.08 16.68
CA THR A 71 19.18 18.15 17.81
C THR A 71 18.45 18.87 18.94
N PRO A 72 17.33 18.35 19.50
CA PRO A 72 16.78 18.90 20.71
C PRO A 72 17.74 18.55 21.86
N SER A 73 18.53 19.53 22.31
CA SER A 73 19.14 19.47 23.63
C SER A 73 18.05 19.72 24.67
N SER A 74 17.52 18.66 25.27
CA SER A 74 16.80 18.68 26.56
C SER A 74 16.77 17.28 27.14
#